data_AF-A0A2D6M1N9-F1
#
_entry.id   AF-A0A2D6M1N9-F1
#
_cell.length_a   1.000
_cell.length_b   1.000
_cell.length_c   1.000
_cell.angle_alpha   90.00
_cell.angle_beta   90.00
_cell.angle_gamma   90.00
#
_symmetry.space_group_name_H-M   'P 1'
#
loop_
_entity.id
_entity.type
_entity.pdbx_description
1 polymer ?
#
loop_
_entity_poly.entity_id
_entity_poly.type
_entity_poly.pdbx_seq_one_letter_code
_entity_poly.pdbx_strand_id
1 'polypeptide(L)' 'MTDDEIKKDMTLGDIITKHPETAKIMVGYGLHCIGCHVATWETLEQGAKAHGLGDKQIEDMLKEMNDIIEKKE' A
#
# COMPACT_ATOMS: atom_id res chain seq x y z
N MET A 1 -0.02 -1.89 20.26
CA MET A 1 0.87 -2.17 19.11
C MET A 1 0.23 -3.34 18.40
N THR A 2 -0.77 -3.04 17.58
CA THR A 2 -1.50 -4.03 16.80
C THR A 2 -0.59 -4.52 15.68
N ASP A 3 -0.61 -5.83 15.43
CA ASP A 3 0.27 -6.52 14.45
C ASP A 3 -0.13 -6.22 12.99
N ASP A 4 -1.06 -5.28 12.79
CA ASP A 4 -1.81 -5.02 11.56
C ASP A 4 -1.43 -3.69 10.88
N GLU A 5 -0.43 -2.96 11.41
CA GLU A 5 0.03 -1.70 10.82
C GLU A 5 0.79 -1.93 9.52
N ILE A 6 0.36 -1.25 8.45
CA ILE A 6 1.05 -1.24 7.16
C ILE A 6 2.22 -0.26 7.19
N LYS A 7 3.38 -0.75 6.74
CA LYS A 7 4.61 0.03 6.58
C LYS A 7 5.09 0.06 5.13
N LYS A 8 5.88 1.08 4.81
CA LYS A 8 6.35 1.34 3.44
C LYS A 8 7.34 0.31 2.88
N ASP A 9 8.00 -0.43 3.77
CA ASP A 9 8.93 -1.51 3.48
C ASP A 9 8.23 -2.86 3.24
N MET A 10 6.92 -2.94 3.53
CA MET A 10 6.13 -4.13 3.21
C MET A 10 5.95 -4.27 1.70
N THR A 11 5.92 -5.52 1.23
CA THR A 11 5.65 -5.82 -0.17
C THR A 11 4.18 -5.53 -0.49
N LEU A 12 3.92 -5.07 -1.71
CA LEU A 12 2.55 -4.87 -2.18
C LEU A 12 1.75 -6.18 -2.11
N GLY A 13 2.40 -7.31 -2.39
CA GLY A 13 1.80 -8.64 -2.29
C GLY A 13 1.31 -8.98 -0.87
N ASP A 14 2.16 -8.78 0.14
CA ASP A 14 1.78 -8.99 1.55
C ASP A 14 0.63 -8.08 1.96
N ILE A 15 0.71 -6.79 1.60
CA ILE A 15 -0.31 -5.81 1.97
C ILE A 15 -1.67 -6.19 1.36
N ILE A 16 -1.73 -6.51 0.07
CA ILE A 16 -2.98 -6.89 -0.59
C ILE A 16 -3.52 -8.22 -0.07
N THR A 17 -2.64 -9.16 0.29
CA THR A 17 -3.05 -10.46 0.85
C THR A 17 -3.66 -10.30 2.23
N LYS A 18 -3.08 -9.45 3.09
CA LYS A 18 -3.57 -9.21 4.46
C LYS A 18 -4.75 -8.23 4.49
N HIS A 19 -4.68 -7.16 3.71
CA HIS A 19 -5.62 -6.04 3.72
C HIS A 19 -6.11 -5.72 2.29
N PRO A 20 -6.90 -6.60 1.65
CA PRO A 20 -7.36 -6.41 0.27
C PRO A 20 -8.18 -5.13 0.05
N GLU A 21 -8.78 -4.56 1.10
CA GLU A 21 -9.47 -3.27 1.08
C GLU A 21 -8.56 -2.10 0.68
N THR A 22 -7.27 -2.19 1.01
CA THR A 22 -6.29 -1.13 0.74
C THR A 22 -5.94 -1.02 -0.74
N ALA A 23 -6.27 -2.05 -1.55
CA ALA A 23 -6.10 -2.03 -3.00
C ALA A 23 -6.78 -0.81 -3.64
N LYS A 24 -7.95 -0.42 -3.13
CA LYS A 24 -8.70 0.73 -3.66
C LYS A 24 -7.95 2.05 -3.46
N ILE A 25 -7.27 2.20 -2.33
CA ILE A 25 -6.45 3.37 -2.03
C ILE A 25 -5.26 3.39 -2.99
N MET A 26 -4.49 2.29 -3.06
CA MET A 26 -3.31 2.21 -3.92
C MET A 26 -3.64 2.55 -5.39
N VAL A 27 -4.75 2.02 -5.90
CA VAL A 27 -5.24 2.34 -7.26
C VAL A 27 -5.58 3.83 -7.41
N GLY A 28 -6.20 4.45 -6.41
CA GLY A 28 -6.47 5.89 -6.39
C GLY A 28 -5.21 6.76 -6.43
N TYR A 29 -4.12 6.26 -5.87
CA TYR A 29 -2.79 6.88 -5.90
C TYR A 29 -1.99 6.59 -7.19
N GLY A 30 -2.54 5.81 -8.12
CA GLY A 30 -1.92 5.52 -9.42
C GLY A 30 -1.24 4.17 -9.53
N LEU A 31 -1.27 3.34 -8.48
CA LEU A 31 -0.71 1.98 -8.48
C LEU A 31 -1.70 0.97 -9.09
N HIS A 32 -2.13 1.20 -10.33
CA HIS A 32 -3.02 0.29 -11.07
C HIS A 32 -2.37 -1.09 -11.33
N CYS A 33 -1.05 -1.18 -11.27
CA CYS A 33 -0.28 -2.40 -11.50
C CYS A 33 -0.26 -3.37 -10.31
N ILE A 34 -0.97 -3.09 -9.20
CA ILE A 34 -0.91 -3.88 -7.95
C ILE A 34 -1.25 -5.38 -8.14
N GLY A 35 -1.97 -5.73 -9.20
CA GLY A 35 -2.31 -7.12 -9.57
C GLY A 35 -1.40 -7.76 -10.59
N CYS A 36 -0.33 -7.09 -11.03
CA CYS A 36 0.66 -7.65 -11.95
C CYS A 36 1.65 -8.52 -11.17
N HIS A 37 2.04 -9.68 -11.71
CA HIS A 37 2.97 -10.63 -11.06
C HIS A 37 4.31 -10.01 -10.63
N VAL A 38 4.70 -8.90 -11.24
CA VAL A 38 5.92 -8.15 -10.91
C VAL A 38 5.75 -7.33 -9.62
N ALA A 39 4.57 -6.71 -9.43
CA ALA A 39 4.31 -5.82 -8.31
C ALA A 39 4.28 -6.55 -6.97
N THR A 40 4.02 -7.87 -6.96
CA THR A 40 3.94 -8.68 -5.75
C THR A 40 5.24 -8.71 -4.93
N TRP A 41 6.39 -8.50 -5.59
CA TRP A 41 7.72 -8.55 -4.96
C TRP A 41 8.29 -7.16 -4.65
N GLU A 42 7.67 -6.09 -5.15
CA GLU A 42 8.08 -4.72 -4.88
C GLU A 42 7.52 -4.24 -3.54
N THR A 43 8.30 -3.42 -2.82
CA THR A 43 7.77 -2.71 -1.65
C THR A 43 6.81 -1.61 -2.07
N LEU A 44 5.93 -1.20 -1.15
CA LEU A 44 5.04 -0.06 -1.36
C LEU A 44 5.83 1.19 -1.76
N GLU A 45 6.93 1.48 -1.06
CA GLU A 45 7.77 2.64 -1.36
C GLU A 45 8.39 2.54 -2.77
N GLN A 46 8.91 1.38 -3.16
CA GLN A 46 9.52 1.18 -4.47
C GLN A 46 8.50 1.32 -5.60
N GLY A 47 7.37 0.62 -5.49
CA GLY A 47 6.30 0.70 -6.49
C GLY A 47 5.74 2.12 -6.61
N ALA A 48 5.53 2.80 -5.49
CA ALA A 48 5.08 4.19 -5.49
C ALA A 48 6.10 5.13 -6.15
N LYS A 49 7.39 5.03 -5.81
CA LYS A 49 8.45 5.85 -6.40
C LYS A 49 8.65 5.56 -7.89
N ALA A 50 8.54 4.31 -8.32
CA ALA A 50 8.62 3.91 -9.73
C ALA A 50 7.51 4.55 -10.58
N HIS A 51 6.36 4.83 -9.95
CA HIS A 51 5.22 5.52 -10.55
C HIS A 51 5.22 7.05 -10.33
N GLY A 52 6.31 7.61 -9.79
CA GLY A 52 6.48 9.05 -9.63
C GLY A 52 5.81 9.66 -8.39
N LEU A 53 5.40 8.83 -7.42
CA LEU A 53 4.88 9.33 -6.15
C LEU A 53 6.04 9.82 -5.28
N GLY A 54 5.88 11.02 -4.72
CA GLY A 54 6.82 11.57 -3.74
C GLY A 54 6.60 10.97 -2.35
N ASP A 55 7.59 11.14 -1.46
CA ASP A 55 7.53 10.62 -0.08
C ASP A 55 6.25 11.06 0.67
N LYS A 56 5.83 12.31 0.46
CA LYS A 56 4.59 12.83 1.07
C LYS A 56 3.35 12.06 0.64
N GLN A 57 3.24 11.72 -0.65
CA GLN A 57 2.08 10.96 -1.15
C GLN A 57 2.09 9.52 -0.63
N ILE A 58 3.29 8.96 -0.42
CA ILE A 58 3.45 7.63 0.18
C ILE A 58 3.01 7.65 1.65
N GLU A 59 3.38 8.69 2.40
CA GLU A 59 2.92 8.88 3.77
C GLU A 59 1.41 9.09 3.87
N ASP A 60 0.83 9.92 3.00
CA ASP A 60 -0.62 10.15 2.94
C ASP A 60 -1.36 8.83 2.62
N MET A 61 -0.87 8.06 1.64
CA MET A 61 -1.40 6.76 1.28
C MET A 61 -1.33 5.77 2.44
N LEU A 62 -0.18 5.65 3.11
CA LEU A 62 0.00 4.76 4.28
C LEU A 62 -0.96 5.12 5.40
N LYS A 63 -1.14 6.41 5.67
CA LYS A 63 -2.06 6.88 6.69
C LYS A 63 -3.50 6.50 6.33
N GLU A 64 -3.93 6.71 5.09
CA GLU A 64 -5.28 6.30 4.66
C GLU A 64 -5.49 4.79 4.76
N MET A 65 -4.47 4.00 4.41
CA MET A 65 -4.55 2.54 4.49
C MET A 65 -4.68 2.05 5.93
N ASN A 66 -3.85 2.58 6.84
CA ASN A 66 -3.93 2.27 8.26
C ASN A 66 -5.23 2.77 8.89
N ASP A 67 -5.71 3.97 8.53
CA ASP A 67 -6.99 4.52 9.00
C ASP A 67 -8.19 3.63 8.59
N ILE A 68 -8.12 2.93 7.46
CA ILE A 68 -9.17 1.97 7.04
C ILE A 68 -9.07 0.67 7.83
N ILE A 69 -7.86 0.17 8.08
CA ILE A 69 -7.63 -1.06 8.86
C ILE A 69 -8.14 -0.88 10.29
N GLU A 70 -7.79 0.22 10.94
CA GLU A 70 -8.25 0.52 12.30
C GLU A 70 -9.78 0.70 12.40
N LYS A 71 -10.45 1.10 11.31
CA LYS A 71 -11.93 1.22 11.27
C LYS A 71 -12.64 -0.09 10.99
N LYS A 72 -11.90 -1.12 10.56
CA LYS A 72 -12.43 -2.44 10.24
C LYS A 72 -12.45 -3.36 11.47
N GLU A 73 -11.68 -3.03 12.50
CA GLU A 73 -11.72 -3.62 13.85
C GLU A 73 -12.80 -2.99 14.73
#